data_AF-A0A7T7CEF7-F1
#
_entry.id   AF-A0A7T7CEF7-F1
#
_cell.length_a   1.000
_cell.length_b   1.000
_cell.length_c   1.000
_cell.angle_alpha   90.00
_cell.angle_beta   90.00
_cell.angle_gamma   90.00
#
_symmetry.space_group_name_H-M   'P 1'
#
loop_
_entity.id
_entity.type
_entity.pdbx_description
1 polymer ?
#
loop_
_entity_poly.entity_id
_entity_poly.type
_entity_poly.pdbx_seq_one_letter_code
_entity_poly.pdbx_strand_id
1 'polypeptide(L)'
;MNVRTKISQLTAMLIEHARFQGITELEIQRAIREEDVDFLNQISGDNFQYNGLFDYAKQYEEELENAILKGYQMKFNTLKGLQTVLQYKFNFAENVDYRVENDEITISRMTDEEIKVLISSIATNWHISPQGKIDGEEEQTVVLRLNTLLA
;
A
#
# COMPACT_ATOMS: atom_id res chain seq x y z
N MET A 1 -5.54 7.18 -19.44
CA MET A 1 -5.49 6.93 -17.98
C MET A 1 -6.00 5.52 -17.75
N ASN A 2 -5.15 4.59 -17.31
CA ASN A 2 -5.64 3.30 -16.82
C ASN A 2 -6.26 3.54 -15.45
N VAL A 3 -7.58 3.40 -15.35
CA VAL A 3 -8.30 3.46 -14.08
C VAL A 3 -7.85 2.26 -13.26
N ARG A 4 -7.10 2.49 -12.17
CA ARG A 4 -6.71 1.43 -11.25
C ARG A 4 -7.93 1.04 -10.39
N THR A 5 -8.03 -0.23 -10.05
CA THR A 5 -9.06 -0.73 -9.14
C THR A 5 -8.92 -0.04 -7.80
N LYS A 6 -10.04 0.47 -7.27
CA LYS A 6 -10.06 1.08 -5.94
C LYS A 6 -10.39 0.04 -4.88
N ILE A 7 -9.56 -0.06 -3.85
CA ILE A 7 -9.74 -1.02 -2.74
C ILE A 7 -9.64 -0.31 -1.39
N SER A 8 -10.12 -0.95 -0.34
CA SER A 8 -9.99 -0.45 1.02
C SER A 8 -8.52 -0.46 1.49
N GLN A 9 -8.20 0.35 2.49
CA GLN A 9 -6.89 0.29 3.13
C GLN A 9 -6.60 -1.09 3.71
N LEU A 10 -7.60 -1.75 4.31
CA LEU A 10 -7.45 -3.08 4.88
C LEU A 10 -7.06 -4.10 3.82
N THR A 11 -7.77 -4.11 2.69
CA THR A 11 -7.47 -4.97 1.54
C THR A 11 -6.06 -4.73 1.02
N ALA A 12 -5.66 -3.46 0.85
CA ALA A 12 -4.32 -3.10 0.43
C ALA A 12 -3.26 -3.65 1.40
N MET A 13 -3.44 -3.45 2.71
CA MET A 13 -2.52 -3.97 3.73
C MET A 13 -2.41 -5.50 3.70
N LEU A 14 -3.52 -6.22 3.52
CA LEU A 14 -3.51 -7.69 3.42
C LEU A 14 -2.78 -8.20 2.18
N ILE A 15 -2.92 -7.51 1.05
CA ILE A 15 -2.19 -7.83 -0.20
C ILE A 15 -0.68 -7.60 -0.02
N GLU A 16 -0.28 -6.43 0.49
CA GLU A 16 1.14 -6.13 0.64
C GLU A 16 1.78 -6.98 1.75
N HIS A 17 1.04 -7.32 2.81
CA HIS A 17 1.49 -8.29 3.79
C HIS A 17 1.77 -9.66 3.15
N ALA A 18 0.88 -10.17 2.29
CA ALA A 18 1.11 -11.46 1.62
C ALA A 18 2.37 -11.44 0.74
N ARG A 19 2.58 -10.37 -0.02
CA ARG A 19 3.79 -10.17 -0.82
C ARG A 19 5.04 -10.09 0.05
N PHE A 20 4.98 -9.37 1.16
CA PHE A 20 6.09 -9.24 2.10
C PHE A 20 6.50 -10.59 2.71
N GLN A 21 5.56 -11.49 2.94
CA GLN A 21 5.82 -12.86 3.41
C GLN A 21 6.38 -13.78 2.31
N GLY A 22 6.65 -13.25 1.12
CA GLY A 22 7.25 -13.99 0.01
C GLY A 22 6.25 -14.79 -0.83
N ILE A 23 4.95 -14.61 -0.63
CA ILE A 23 3.93 -15.25 -1.48
C ILE A 23 3.97 -14.63 -2.87
N THR A 24 4.10 -15.47 -3.89
CA THR A 24 4.19 -15.02 -5.28
C THR A 24 2.85 -14.47 -5.77
N GLU A 25 2.87 -13.57 -6.76
CA GLU A 25 1.62 -13.04 -7.32
C GLU A 25 0.68 -14.15 -7.85
N LEU A 26 1.25 -15.22 -8.40
CA LEU A 26 0.48 -16.37 -8.89
C LEU A 26 -0.25 -17.10 -7.76
N GLU A 27 0.41 -17.27 -6.61
CA GLU A 27 -0.18 -17.89 -5.43
C GLU A 27 -1.27 -17.00 -4.82
N ILE A 28 -1.04 -15.68 -4.71
CA ILE A 28 -2.08 -14.76 -4.21
C ILE A 28 -3.30 -14.78 -5.15
N GLN A 29 -3.09 -14.75 -6.47
CA GLN A 29 -4.18 -14.86 -7.44
C GLN A 29 -4.94 -16.17 -7.33
N ARG A 30 -4.23 -17.28 -7.13
CA ARG A 30 -4.86 -18.59 -6.95
C ARG A 30 -5.70 -18.60 -5.67
N ALA A 31 -5.15 -18.11 -4.56
CA ALA A 31 -5.88 -18.00 -3.30
C ALA A 31 -7.13 -17.12 -3.43
N ILE A 32 -7.08 -16.04 -4.22
CA ILE A 32 -8.27 -15.22 -4.51
C ILE A 32 -9.32 -15.97 -5.33
N ARG A 33 -8.90 -16.66 -6.39
CA ARG A 33 -9.84 -17.44 -7.24
C ARG A 33 -10.51 -18.59 -6.50
N GLU A 34 -9.76 -19.23 -5.60
CA GLU A 34 -10.21 -20.37 -4.81
C GLU A 34 -10.84 -19.95 -3.47
N GLU A 35 -10.83 -18.64 -3.15
CA GLU A 35 -11.20 -18.09 -1.84
C GLU A 35 -10.50 -18.82 -0.67
N ASP A 36 -9.23 -19.17 -0.85
CA ASP A 36 -8.43 -19.97 0.07
C ASP A 36 -7.89 -19.11 1.23
N VAL A 37 -8.79 -18.82 2.17
CA VAL A 37 -8.48 -18.07 3.41
C VAL A 37 -7.47 -18.84 4.26
N ASP A 38 -7.55 -20.18 4.27
CA ASP A 38 -6.68 -21.02 5.09
C ASP A 38 -5.23 -20.90 4.66
N PHE A 39 -4.95 -20.92 3.35
CA PHE A 39 -3.62 -20.64 2.81
C PHE A 39 -3.09 -19.27 3.24
N LEU A 40 -3.91 -18.22 3.10
CA LEU A 40 -3.50 -16.87 3.50
C LEU A 40 -3.31 -16.73 5.01
N ASN A 41 -4.07 -17.45 5.82
CA ASN A 41 -3.93 -17.43 7.27
C ASN A 41 -2.65 -18.14 7.75
N GLN A 42 -2.04 -19.03 6.98
CA GLN A 42 -0.76 -19.66 7.35
C GLN A 42 0.38 -18.64 7.51
N ILE A 43 0.31 -17.52 6.80
CA ILE A 43 1.33 -16.45 6.85
C ILE A 43 0.91 -15.27 7.73
N SER A 44 -0.30 -15.27 8.26
CA SER A 44 -0.95 -14.10 8.89
C SER A 44 -0.19 -13.52 10.10
N GLY A 45 0.53 -14.37 10.83
CA GLY A 45 1.15 -14.01 12.10
C GLY A 45 0.10 -13.50 13.10
N ASP A 46 0.52 -12.67 14.05
CA ASP A 46 -0.38 -12.17 15.10
C ASP A 46 -1.22 -10.95 14.67
N ASN A 47 -0.77 -10.21 13.66
CA ASN A 47 -1.26 -8.85 13.37
C ASN A 47 -2.13 -8.75 12.12
N PHE A 48 -2.17 -9.78 11.27
CA PHE A 48 -3.01 -9.82 10.08
C PHE A 48 -4.02 -10.94 10.19
N GLN A 49 -5.22 -10.74 9.64
CA GLN A 49 -6.27 -11.74 9.61
C GLN A 49 -6.95 -11.65 8.24
N TYR A 50 -6.92 -12.73 7.48
CA TYR A 50 -7.53 -12.77 6.15
C TYR A 50 -9.01 -13.18 6.21
N ASN A 51 -9.49 -13.55 7.40
CA ASN A 51 -10.89 -13.87 7.66
C ASN A 51 -11.79 -12.71 7.23
N GLY A 52 -12.74 -12.99 6.34
CA GLY A 52 -13.67 -12.00 5.80
C GLY A 52 -13.12 -11.14 4.66
N LEU A 53 -11.87 -11.34 4.20
CA LEU A 53 -11.33 -10.62 3.03
C LEU A 53 -12.24 -10.77 1.80
N PHE A 54 -12.66 -11.99 1.49
CA PHE A 54 -13.48 -12.27 0.31
C PHE A 54 -14.91 -11.76 0.46
N ASP A 55 -15.51 -11.92 1.64
CA ASP A 55 -16.84 -11.38 1.93
C ASP A 55 -16.86 -9.86 1.83
N TYR A 56 -15.85 -9.20 2.40
CA TYR A 56 -15.67 -7.75 2.30
C TYR A 56 -15.50 -7.32 0.85
N ALA A 57 -14.63 -8.00 0.09
CA ALA A 57 -14.40 -7.68 -1.31
C ALA A 57 -15.67 -7.81 -2.16
N LYS A 58 -16.48 -8.85 -1.94
CA LYS A 58 -17.79 -9.01 -2.59
C LYS A 58 -18.76 -7.91 -2.19
N GLN A 59 -18.86 -7.60 -0.89
CA GLN A 59 -19.78 -6.60 -0.36
C GLN A 59 -19.48 -5.18 -0.86
N TYR A 60 -18.20 -4.84 -1.04
CA TYR A 60 -17.76 -3.50 -1.42
C TYR A 60 -17.19 -3.42 -2.85
N GLU A 61 -17.50 -4.44 -3.67
CA GLU A 61 -17.16 -4.54 -5.09
C GLU A 61 -15.67 -4.31 -5.37
N GLU A 62 -14.81 -4.92 -4.56
CA GLU A 62 -13.36 -4.83 -4.71
C GLU A 62 -12.86 -5.92 -5.65
N GLU A 63 -12.42 -5.53 -6.84
CA GLU A 63 -11.88 -6.46 -7.83
C GLU A 63 -10.44 -6.89 -7.48
N LEU A 64 -10.31 -7.83 -6.54
CA LEU A 64 -9.02 -8.26 -5.98
C LEU A 64 -8.03 -8.75 -7.06
N GLU A 65 -8.50 -9.51 -8.04
CA GLU A 65 -7.64 -9.98 -9.14
C GLU A 65 -7.05 -8.82 -9.96
N ASN A 66 -7.87 -7.84 -10.30
CA ASN A 66 -7.41 -6.64 -11.02
C ASN A 66 -6.48 -5.80 -10.14
N ALA A 67 -6.76 -5.69 -8.83
CA ALA A 67 -5.92 -4.98 -7.88
C ALA A 67 -4.50 -5.56 -7.78
N ILE A 68 -4.36 -6.89 -7.86
CA ILE A 68 -3.04 -7.54 -7.88
C ILE A 68 -2.35 -7.34 -9.23
N LEU A 69 -3.04 -7.65 -10.33
CA LEU A 69 -2.47 -7.65 -11.68
C LEU A 69 -2.07 -6.26 -12.19
N LYS A 70 -2.93 -5.27 -11.95
CA LYS A 70 -2.81 -3.92 -12.53
C LYS A 70 -2.43 -2.88 -11.48
N GLY A 71 -2.23 -3.31 -10.24
CA GLY A 71 -2.13 -2.43 -9.08
C GLY A 71 -3.49 -1.84 -8.70
N TYR A 72 -3.50 -1.17 -7.55
CA TYR A 72 -4.69 -0.60 -6.95
C TYR A 72 -4.46 0.84 -6.52
N GLN A 73 -5.54 1.54 -6.20
CA GLN A 73 -5.52 2.78 -5.43
C GLN A 73 -6.38 2.61 -4.18
N MET A 74 -5.86 2.98 -3.01
CA MET A 74 -6.68 2.97 -1.79
C MET A 74 -7.82 3.99 -1.89
N LYS A 75 -9.03 3.60 -1.47
CA LYS A 75 -10.22 4.47 -1.40
C LYS A 75 -10.03 5.59 -0.37
N PHE A 76 -9.41 5.24 0.74
CA PHE A 76 -9.04 6.10 1.86
C PHE A 76 -7.88 5.46 2.59
N ASN A 77 -7.04 6.26 3.24
CA ASN A 77 -6.02 5.77 4.16
C ASN A 77 -5.73 6.76 5.28
N THR A 78 -5.45 6.22 6.46
CA THR A 78 -5.00 6.97 7.65
C THR A 78 -3.47 7.10 7.65
N LEU A 79 -2.94 7.98 8.49
CA LEU A 79 -1.49 8.09 8.72
C LEU A 79 -0.89 6.74 9.12
N LYS A 80 -1.50 6.05 10.08
CA LYS A 80 -1.03 4.72 10.52
C LYS A 80 -1.12 3.68 9.40
N GLY A 81 -2.18 3.75 8.60
CA GLY A 81 -2.33 2.91 7.40
C GLY A 81 -1.22 3.09 6.39
N LEU A 82 -0.81 4.34 6.15
CA LEU A 82 0.33 4.64 5.30
C LEU A 82 1.63 4.10 5.87
N GLN A 83 1.90 4.26 7.17
CA GLN A 83 3.08 3.65 7.80
C GLN A 83 3.13 2.13 7.58
N THR A 84 2.00 1.45 7.73
CA THR A 84 1.88 0.01 7.44
C THR A 84 2.19 -0.29 5.97
N VAL A 85 1.64 0.47 5.02
CA VAL A 85 1.95 0.28 3.59
C VAL A 85 3.43 0.53 3.29
N LEU A 86 4.05 1.55 3.88
CA LEU A 86 5.48 1.82 3.73
C LEU A 86 6.33 0.62 4.19
N GLN A 87 5.97 0.03 5.32
CA GLN A 87 6.64 -1.15 5.84
C GLN A 87 6.47 -2.35 4.91
N TYR A 88 5.25 -2.76 4.57
CA TYR A 88 5.03 -4.03 3.86
C TYR A 88 5.30 -3.95 2.35
N LYS A 89 5.15 -2.77 1.75
CA LYS A 89 5.34 -2.59 0.29
C LYS A 89 6.76 -2.20 -0.08
N PHE A 90 7.40 -1.36 0.72
CA PHE A 90 8.73 -0.79 0.43
C PHE A 90 9.80 -1.26 1.42
N ASN A 91 9.44 -2.06 2.43
CA ASN A 91 10.35 -2.46 3.51
C ASN A 91 10.95 -1.27 4.28
N PHE A 92 10.20 -0.17 4.37
CA PHE A 92 10.65 1.05 5.05
C PHE A 92 10.31 1.02 6.54
N ALA A 93 11.29 1.34 7.37
CA ALA A 93 11.16 1.41 8.81
C ALA A 93 11.16 2.87 9.31
N GLU A 94 10.31 3.14 10.30
CA GLU A 94 10.29 4.43 10.98
C GLU A 94 11.61 4.67 11.72
N ASN A 95 12.10 5.91 11.69
CA ASN A 95 13.41 6.35 12.17
C ASN A 95 14.64 5.84 11.39
N VAL A 96 14.43 5.04 10.34
CA VAL A 96 15.49 4.60 9.42
C VAL A 96 15.26 5.21 8.04
N ASP A 97 14.14 4.88 7.42
CA ASP A 97 13.81 5.27 6.04
C ASP A 97 12.85 6.47 6.01
N TYR A 98 12.04 6.62 7.05
CA TYR A 98 11.13 7.75 7.19
C TYR A 98 10.95 8.22 8.64
N ARG A 99 10.41 9.43 8.81
CA ARG A 99 10.00 10.00 10.10
C ARG A 99 8.58 10.52 10.01
N VAL A 100 7.87 10.47 11.14
CA VAL A 100 6.54 11.06 11.29
C VAL A 100 6.62 12.24 12.24
N GLU A 101 6.29 13.44 11.75
CA GLU A 101 6.32 14.68 12.53
C GLU A 101 5.15 15.58 12.08
N ASN A 102 4.38 16.11 13.03
CA ASN A 102 3.25 17.02 12.76
C ASN A 102 2.25 16.50 11.70
N ASP A 103 1.88 15.22 11.77
CA ASP A 103 1.01 14.54 10.81
C ASP A 103 1.56 14.46 9.37
N GLU A 104 2.87 14.70 9.19
CA GLU A 104 3.59 14.54 7.94
C GLU A 104 4.50 13.30 8.00
N ILE A 105 4.64 12.60 6.87
CA ILE A 105 5.63 11.54 6.72
C ILE A 105 6.74 12.06 5.82
N THR A 106 7.97 12.14 6.33
CA THR A 106 9.15 12.47 5.54
C THR A 106 9.94 11.20 5.26
N ILE A 107 9.96 10.76 4.00
CA ILE A 107 10.72 9.60 3.54
C ILE A 107 12.05 10.11 2.96
N SER A 108 13.17 9.63 3.50
CA SER A 108 14.48 10.19 3.20
C SER A 108 14.98 9.85 1.80
N ARG A 109 14.67 8.64 1.32
CA ARG A 109 15.23 8.07 0.09
C ARG A 109 14.14 7.31 -0.67
N MET A 110 13.72 7.84 -1.81
CA MET A 110 12.88 7.13 -2.77
C MET A 110 13.36 7.37 -4.19
N THR A 111 13.39 6.31 -4.99
CA THR A 111 13.57 6.37 -6.44
C THR A 111 12.33 6.91 -7.14
N ASP A 112 12.46 7.36 -8.39
CA ASP A 112 11.31 7.84 -9.16
C ASP A 112 10.26 6.76 -9.41
N GLU A 113 10.67 5.50 -9.48
CA GLU A 113 9.74 4.39 -9.68
C GLU A 113 8.94 4.10 -8.43
N GLU A 114 9.58 4.07 -7.26
CA GLU A 114 8.87 3.93 -5.98
C GLU A 114 7.91 5.10 -5.74
N ILE A 115 8.29 6.33 -6.11
CA ILE A 115 7.41 7.50 -6.03
C ILE A 115 6.18 7.31 -6.90
N LYS A 116 6.33 6.85 -8.15
CA LYS A 116 5.17 6.57 -9.03
C LYS A 116 4.29 5.48 -8.45
N VAL A 117 4.88 4.41 -7.91
CA VAL A 117 4.15 3.32 -7.27
C VAL A 117 3.37 3.84 -6.06
N LEU A 118 4.00 4.64 -5.19
CA LEU A 118 3.37 5.26 -4.03
C LEU A 118 2.22 6.18 -4.43
N ILE A 119 2.46 7.15 -5.33
CA ILE A 119 1.43 8.06 -5.86
C ILE A 119 0.22 7.27 -6.37
N SER A 120 0.48 6.17 -7.08
CA SER A 120 -0.59 5.37 -7.67
C SER A 120 -1.36 4.51 -6.67
N SER A 121 -0.75 4.18 -5.54
CA SER A 121 -1.32 3.28 -4.52
C SER A 121 -2.11 4.02 -3.45
N ILE A 122 -1.74 5.26 -3.11
CA ILE A 122 -2.35 5.99 -1.99
C ILE A 122 -3.65 6.69 -2.37
N ALA A 123 -4.48 6.92 -1.35
CA ALA A 123 -5.73 7.63 -1.54
C ALA A 123 -5.51 9.12 -1.83
N THR A 124 -6.46 9.74 -2.52
CA THR A 124 -6.36 11.12 -3.02
C THR A 124 -6.40 12.19 -1.94
N ASN A 125 -6.69 11.81 -0.69
CA ASN A 125 -6.63 12.69 0.47
C ASN A 125 -5.19 12.98 0.93
N TRP A 126 -4.16 12.52 0.22
CA TRP A 126 -2.77 12.84 0.51
C TRP A 126 -2.13 13.69 -0.57
N HIS A 127 -1.41 14.71 -0.15
CA HIS A 127 -0.49 15.47 -0.97
C HIS A 127 0.91 14.86 -0.86
N ILE A 128 1.56 14.67 -2.01
CA ILE A 128 2.90 14.11 -2.12
C ILE A 128 3.80 15.19 -2.71
N SER A 129 4.87 15.53 -2.02
CA SER A 129 5.82 16.56 -2.43
C SER A 129 7.24 16.01 -2.46
N PRO A 130 7.73 15.56 -3.64
CA PRO A 130 9.15 15.31 -3.83
C PRO A 130 9.94 16.61 -3.60
N GLN A 131 11.02 16.55 -2.84
CA GLN A 131 11.83 17.74 -2.49
C GLN A 131 12.90 18.05 -3.55
N GLY A 132 12.93 17.29 -4.64
CA GLY A 132 13.92 17.39 -5.71
C GLY A 132 15.10 16.46 -5.48
N LYS A 133 15.75 16.09 -6.59
CA LYS A 133 16.98 15.31 -6.61
C LYS A 133 18.18 16.23 -6.58
N ILE A 134 19.23 15.83 -5.87
CA ILE A 134 20.56 16.40 -6.09
C ILE A 134 21.08 15.79 -7.40
N ASP A 135 21.75 16.61 -8.22
CA ASP A 135 22.22 16.19 -9.53
C ASP A 135 23.21 15.02 -9.40
N GLY A 136 22.90 13.90 -10.06
CA GLY A 136 23.63 12.63 -9.93
C GLY A 136 23.10 11.65 -8.88
N GLU A 137 22.08 11.99 -8.09
CA GLU A 137 21.41 11.05 -7.18
C GLU A 137 20.19 10.37 -7.84
N GLU A 138 20.04 9.06 -7.60
CA GLU A 138 18.89 8.28 -8.11
C GLU A 138 17.65 8.42 -7.20
N GLU A 139 17.87 8.79 -5.94
CA GLU A 139 16.86 8.89 -4.89
C GLU A 139 16.61 10.35 -4.49
N GLN A 140 15.42 10.62 -3.95
CA GLN A 140 15.07 11.92 -3.39
C GLN A 140 14.23 11.78 -2.12
N THR A 141 14.24 12.83 -1.31
CA THR A 141 13.33 12.97 -0.17
C THR A 141 11.92 13.27 -0.65
N VAL A 142 10.93 12.62 -0.03
CA VAL A 142 9.51 12.77 -0.34
C VAL A 142 8.75 13.07 0.93
N VAL A 143 7.88 14.08 0.89
CA VAL A 143 7.02 14.45 2.01
C VAL A 143 5.57 14.11 1.68
N LEU A 144 4.90 13.40 2.58
CA LEU A 144 3.48 13.06 2.49
C LEU A 144 2.70 13.87 3.54
N ARG A 145 1.63 14.55 3.10
CA ARG A 145 0.77 15.35 3.98
C ARG A 145 -0.69 15.02 3.75
N LEU A 146 -1.46 14.91 4.82
CA LEU A 146 -2.91 14.78 4.69
C LEU A 146 -3.49 16.09 4.15
N ASN A 147 -4.32 15.99 3.14
CA ASN A 147 -5.04 17.13 2.58
C ASN A 147 -6.25 17.44 3.46
N THR A 148 -6.11 18.45 4.33
CA THR A 148 -7.17 18.88 5.26
C THR A 148 -8.30 19.64 4.58
N LEU A 149 -8.18 19.98 3.29
CA LEU A 149 -9.21 20.67 2.50
C LEU A 149 -10.32 19.74 1.97
N LEU A 150 -10.22 18.43 2.24
CA LEU A 150 -11.19 17.41 1.83
C LEU A 150 -11.87 16.72 3.03
N ALA A 151 -11.67 17.23 4.25
CA ALA A 151 -12.29 16.73 5.48
C ALA A 151 -13.56 17.50 5.84
#